data_AF-A0A7C1DHN6-F1
#
_entry.id   AF-A0A7C1DHN6-F1
#
_cell.length_a   1.000
_cell.length_b   1.000
_cell.length_c   1.000
_cell.angle_alpha   90.00
_cell.angle_beta   90.00
_cell.angle_gamma   90.00
#
_symmetry.space_group_name_H-M   'P 1'
#
loop_
_entity.id
_entity.type
_entity.pdbx_description
1 polymer ?
#
loop_
_entity_poly.entity_id
_entity_poly.type
_entity_poly.pdbx_seq_one_letter_code
_entity_poly.pdbx_strand_id
1 'polypeptide(L)' 'YKDELPVISDIKRVSKPGRRIYKQATELGFVKGGHGVLVVSTSRGVMSGEDARKKKLGGEVICEAW' A
#
# COMPACT_ATOMS: atom_id res chain seq x y z
N TYR A 1 -10.35 -16.52 -6.03
CA TYR A 1 -9.56 -17.76 -6.19
C TYR A 1 -9.24 -17.93 -7.66
N LYS A 2 -8.01 -18.32 -7.98
CA LYS A 2 -7.55 -18.64 -9.34
C LYS A 2 -6.95 -20.03 -9.27
N ASP A 3 -7.42 -20.94 -10.13
CA ASP A 3 -7.00 -22.35 -10.12
C ASP A 3 -7.12 -22.98 -8.71
N GLU A 4 -8.26 -22.73 -8.04
CA GLU A 4 -8.58 -23.15 -6.65
C GLU A 4 -7.70 -22.56 -5.54
N LEU A 5 -6.70 -21.75 -5.88
CA LEU A 5 -5.83 -21.07 -4.92
C LEU A 5 -6.30 -19.63 -4.62
N PRO A 6 -6.13 -19.12 -3.39
CA PRO A 6 -6.42 -17.73 -3.08
C PRO A 6 -5.47 -16.82 -3.87
N VAL A 7 -6.02 -15.73 -4.41
CA VAL A 7 -5.25 -14.76 -5.22
C VAL A 7 -4.46 -13.79 -4.33
N ILE A 8 -4.91 -13.63 -3.08
CA ILE A 8 -4.20 -12.86 -2.05
C ILE A 8 -3.59 -13.88 -1.12
N SER A 9 -2.26 -13.87 -1.04
CA SER A 9 -1.47 -14.74 -0.18
C SER A 9 -1.45 -14.21 1.26
N ASP A 10 -1.30 -12.89 1.42
CA ASP A 10 -1.21 -12.25 2.74
C ASP A 10 -1.61 -10.77 2.70
N ILE A 11 -2.00 -10.24 3.85
CA ILE A 11 -2.24 -8.82 4.07
C ILE A 11 -1.56 -8.39 5.36
N LYS A 12 -0.58 -7.50 5.24
CA LYS A 12 0.13 -6.93 6.39
C LYS A 12 -0.35 -5.51 6.67
N ARG A 13 -0.96 -5.31 7.83
CA ARG A 13 -1.30 -3.97 8.32
C ARG A 13 -0.04 -3.22 8.78
N VAL A 14 0.27 -2.11 8.10
CA VAL A 14 1.45 -1.26 8.38
C VAL A 14 1.09 -0.18 9.39
N SER A 15 0.06 0.62 9.11
CA SER A 15 -0.43 1.63 10.04
C SER A 15 -1.43 1.02 11.02
N LYS A 16 -1.12 1.14 12.32
CA LYS A 16 -1.94 0.61 13.42
C LYS A 16 -2.52 1.78 14.24
N PRO A 17 -3.66 1.61 14.92
CA PRO A 17 -4.23 2.68 15.74
C PRO A 17 -3.25 3.31 16.74
N GLY A 18 -2.38 2.49 17.37
CA GLY A 18 -1.36 2.97 18.30
C GLY A 18 -0.09 3.55 17.66
N ARG A 19 0.09 3.40 16.34
CA ARG A 19 1.21 4.00 15.60
C ARG A 19 0.83 4.17 14.14
N ARG A 20 0.49 5.41 13.77
CA ARG A 20 0.20 5.80 12.39
C ARG A 20 1.50 5.98 11.63
N ILE A 21 1.58 5.40 10.43
CA ILE A 21 2.77 5.47 9.57
C ILE A 21 2.43 6.33 8.37
N TYR A 22 3.06 7.51 8.29
CA TYR A 22 2.93 8.41 7.15
C TYR A 22 4.24 8.43 6.37
N LYS A 23 4.14 8.49 5.04
CA LYS A 23 5.28 8.56 4.13
C LYS A 23 5.03 9.59 3.04
N GLN A 24 6.10 10.26 2.63
CA GLN A 24 6.09 11.10 1.43
C GLN A 24 6.02 10.22 0.17
N ALA A 25 5.58 10.81 -0.95
CA ALA A 25 5.47 10.09 -2.22
C ALA A 25 6.80 9.42 -2.63
N THR A 26 7.93 10.07 -2.36
CA THR A 26 9.29 9.57 -2.68
C THR A 26 9.71 8.38 -1.81
N GLU A 27 9.07 8.18 -0.65
CA GLU A 27 9.38 7.11 0.31
C GLU A 27 8.46 5.89 0.15
N LEU A 28 7.45 6.00 -0.72
CA LEU A 28 6.58 4.89 -1.06
C LEU A 28 7.38 3.88 -1.89
N GLY A 29 7.74 2.75 -1.29
CA GLY A 29 8.50 1.67 -1.93
C GLY A 29 7.62 0.66 -2.67
N PHE A 30 8.25 -0.39 -3.20
CA PHE A 30 7.53 -1.53 -3.79
C PHE A 30 7.37 -2.64 -2.74
N VAL A 31 6.21 -3.29 -2.75
CA VAL A 31 5.94 -4.47 -1.92
C VAL A 31 6.37 -5.70 -2.71
N LYS A 32 7.10 -6.63 -2.07
CA LYS A 32 7.58 -7.88 -2.68
C LYS A 32 8.21 -7.69 -4.08
N GLY A 33 9.06 -6.68 -4.23
CA GLY A 33 9.76 -6.41 -5.51
C GLY A 33 8.85 -5.94 -6.65
N GLY A 34 7.61 -5.52 -6.36
CA GLY A 34 6.63 -5.09 -7.37
C GLY A 34 5.48 -6.09 -7.58
N HIS A 35 5.53 -7.26 -6.94
CA HIS A 35 4.47 -8.27 -7.00
C HIS A 35 3.35 -8.07 -5.97
N GLY A 36 3.43 -7.03 -5.15
CA GLY A 36 2.40 -6.66 -4.19
C GLY A 36 1.90 -5.23 -4.36
N VAL A 37 0.78 -4.93 -3.72
CA VAL A 37 0.15 -3.62 -3.71
C VAL A 37 0.37 -2.95 -2.35
N LEU A 38 0.88 -1.72 -2.37
CA LEU A 38 0.91 -0.83 -1.22
C LEU A 38 -0.38 0.00 -1.22
N VAL A 39 -1.13 0.03 -0.12
CA VAL A 39 -2.36 0.84 -0.01
C VAL A 39 -2.08 2.08 0.82
N VAL A 40 -2.33 3.25 0.23
CA VAL A 40 -2.01 4.55 0.83
C VAL A 40 -3.25 5.43 0.89
N SER A 41 -3.56 5.96 2.06
CA SER A 41 -4.57 7.02 2.22
C SER A 41 -3.92 8.37 1.99
N THR A 42 -4.34 9.07 0.94
CA THR A 42 -3.81 10.40 0.58
C THR A 42 -4.89 11.47 0.75
N SER A 43 -4.51 12.75 0.60
CA SER A 43 -5.47 13.87 0.57
C SER A 43 -6.48 13.82 -0.58
N ARG A 44 -6.26 12.98 -1.60
CA ARG A 44 -7.16 12.80 -2.75
C ARG A 44 -7.81 11.41 -2.75
N GLY A 45 -7.94 10.81 -1.57
CA GLY A 45 -8.53 9.48 -1.38
C GLY A 45 -7.50 8.36 -1.26
N VAL A 46 -8.01 7.13 -1.11
CA VAL A 46 -7.20 5.92 -0.98
C VAL A 46 -6.80 5.44 -2.37
N MET A 47 -5.52 5.13 -2.57
CA MET A 47 -4.99 4.65 -3.85
C MET A 47 -3.80 3.72 -3.66
N SER A 48 -3.36 3.10 -4.76
CA SER A 48 -2.14 2.30 -4.77
C SER A 48 -0.91 3.17 -4.53
N GLY A 49 0.15 2.60 -3.94
CA GLY A 49 1.42 3.30 -3.77
C GLY A 49 2.04 3.72 -5.12
N GLU A 50 1.75 2.98 -6.19
CA GLU A 50 2.15 3.36 -7.54
C GLU A 50 1.45 4.63 -8.02
N ASP A 51 0.12 4.71 -7.88
CA ASP A 51 -0.65 5.88 -8.27
C ASP A 51 -0.30 7.10 -7.40
N ALA A 52 -0.10 6.87 -6.10
CA ALA A 52 0.34 7.90 -5.16
C ALA A 52 1.70 8.49 -5.58
N ARG A 53 2.67 7.65 -5.97
CA ARG A 53 3.95 8.10 -6.55
C ARG A 53 3.75 8.91 -7.83
N LYS A 54 2.98 8.39 -8.79
CA LYS A 54 2.72 9.07 -10.08
C LYS A 54 2.10 10.46 -9.87
N LYS A 55 1.17 10.57 -8.91
CA LYS A 55 0.48 11.82 -8.55
C LYS A 55 1.26 12.70 -7.57
N LYS A 56 2.46 12.27 -7.13
CA LYS A 56 3.31 12.94 -6.12
C LYS A 56 2.56 13.21 -4.81
N LEU A 57 1.78 12.24 -4.35
CA LEU A 57 1.02 12.30 -3.11
C LEU A 57 1.62 11.35 -2.06
N GLY A 58 1.94 11.91 -0.89
CA GLY A 58 2.20 11.13 0.31
C GLY A 58 0.90 10.79 1.05
N GLY A 59 1.03 10.10 2.19
CA GLY A 59 -0.13 9.71 2.97
C GLY A 59 0.13 8.67 4.04
N GLU A 60 -0.94 8.19 4.66
CA GLU A 60 -0.90 7.08 5.61
C GLU A 60 -0.72 5.76 4.87
N VAL A 61 0.30 4.99 5.23
CA VAL A 61 0.54 3.65 4.69
C VAL A 61 -0.32 2.65 5.45
N ILE A 62 -1.48 2.30 4.90
CA ILE A 62 -2.48 1.48 5.60
C ILE A 62 -1.99 0.03 5.71
N CYS A 63 -1.77 -0.60 4.56
CA CYS A 63 -1.39 -2.00 4.48
C CYS A 63 -0.65 -2.33 3.19
N GLU A 64 -0.08 -3.52 3.19
CA GLU A 64 0.55 -4.17 2.06
C GLU A 64 -0.21 -5.48 1.80
N ALA A 65 -0.50 -5.80 0.55
CA ALA A 65 -1.16 -7.05 0.14
C ALA A 65 -0.44 -7.68 -1.06
N TRP A 66 -0.34 -9.00 -1.09
CA TRP A 66 0.25 -9.81 -2.16
C TRP A 66 -0.27 -11.25 -2.09
#